data_AF-A0A2T2WUJ3-F1
#
_entry.id   AF-A0A2T2WUJ3-F1
#
_cell.length_a   1.000
_cell.length_b   1.000
_cell.length_c   1.000
_cell.angle_alpha   90.00
_cell.angle_beta   90.00
_cell.angle_gamma   90.00
#
_symmetry.space_group_name_H-M   'P 1'
#
loop_
_entity.id
_entity.type
_entity.pdbx_description
1 polymer ?
#
loop_
_entity_poly.entity_id
_entity_poly.type
_entity_poly.pdbx_seq_one_letter_code
_entity_poly.pdbx_strand_id
1 'polypeptide(L)'
;MNTPRLVDATNVGTERIRRIQRLRLSLVFFALLDVAAHLFASPGATPIVSYWIDIETATYGLIAIVYLLGLRRFYGPPILFTAYNLFMYFLSGLTALPFGISKAPLAGHIQFLAYSFGRGFSLVPWLYLLIVGIIMLKADKGSQLNDLLKKS
;
A
#
# COMPACT_ATOMS: atom_id res chain seq x y z
N MET A 1 -11.64 -48.72 -10.01
CA MET A 1 -12.02 -47.34 -10.34
C MET A 1 -11.26 -46.41 -9.40
N ASN A 2 -10.21 -45.73 -9.89
CA ASN A 2 -9.40 -44.79 -9.10
C ASN A 2 -9.52 -43.39 -9.73
N THR A 3 -10.48 -42.61 -9.25
CA THR A 3 -10.67 -41.17 -9.55
C THR A 3 -10.21 -40.18 -8.46
N PRO A 4 -9.23 -40.46 -7.55
CA PRO A 4 -8.86 -39.48 -6.53
C PRO A 4 -8.02 -38.30 -7.07
N ARG A 5 -7.19 -38.50 -8.11
CA ARG A 5 -6.20 -37.48 -8.54
C ARG A 5 -6.78 -36.22 -9.19
N LEU A 6 -7.93 -36.31 -9.86
CA LEU A 6 -8.52 -35.16 -10.58
C LEU A 6 -9.25 -34.18 -9.64
N VAL A 7 -9.83 -34.69 -8.55
CA VAL A 7 -10.56 -33.87 -7.56
C VAL A 7 -9.60 -33.08 -6.67
N ASP A 8 -8.46 -33.66 -6.32
CA ASP A 8 -7.46 -32.98 -5.50
C ASP A 8 -6.81 -31.79 -6.23
N ALA A 9 -6.53 -31.94 -7.54
CA ALA A 9 -5.89 -30.88 -8.33
C ALA A 9 -6.79 -29.64 -8.51
N THR A 10 -8.10 -29.83 -8.69
CA THR A 10 -9.07 -28.73 -8.85
C THR A 10 -9.31 -28.00 -7.53
N ASN A 11 -9.34 -28.73 -6.41
CA ASN A 11 -9.45 -28.14 -5.07
C ASN A 11 -8.21 -27.30 -4.72
N VAL A 12 -7.00 -27.80 -5.00
CA VAL A 12 -5.76 -27.04 -4.77
C VAL A 12 -5.69 -25.76 -5.61
N GLY A 13 -6.13 -25.82 -6.87
CA GLY A 13 -6.22 -24.64 -7.75
C GLY A 13 -7.20 -23.59 -7.22
N THR A 14 -8.37 -24.03 -6.77
CA THR A 14 -9.43 -23.16 -6.22
C THR A 14 -8.99 -22.47 -4.93
N GLU A 15 -8.36 -23.21 -4.01
CA GLU A 15 -7.85 -22.65 -2.75
C GLU A 15 -6.73 -21.64 -2.99
N ARG A 16 -5.84 -21.90 -3.95
CA ARG A 16 -4.81 -20.93 -4.35
C ARG A 16 -5.43 -19.62 -4.86
N ILE A 17 -6.45 -19.71 -5.72
CA ILE A 17 -7.13 -18.52 -6.27
C ILE A 17 -7.80 -17.72 -5.15
N ARG A 18 -8.55 -18.39 -4.26
CA ARG A 18 -9.17 -17.76 -3.09
C ARG A 18 -8.15 -17.05 -2.20
N ARG A 19 -7.00 -17.69 -1.95
CA ARG A 19 -5.91 -17.10 -1.16
C ARG A 19 -5.38 -15.82 -1.79
N ILE A 20 -5.13 -15.82 -3.11
CA ILE A 20 -4.69 -14.62 -3.84
C ILE A 20 -5.74 -13.51 -3.78
N GLN A 21 -7.02 -13.83 -3.96
CA GLN A 21 -8.10 -12.84 -3.86
C GLN A 21 -8.18 -12.23 -2.46
N ARG A 22 -8.03 -13.04 -1.39
CA ARG A 22 -7.96 -12.52 -0.02
C ARG A 22 -6.75 -11.61 0.20
N LEU A 23 -5.59 -11.97 -0.35
CA LEU A 23 -4.39 -11.12 -0.26
C LEU A 23 -4.54 -9.81 -1.03
N ARG A 24 -5.20 -9.82 -2.19
CA ARG A 24 -5.55 -8.57 -2.90
C ARG A 24 -6.47 -7.72 -2.05
N LEU A 25 -7.53 -8.31 -1.49
CA LEU A 25 -8.48 -7.58 -0.67
C LEU A 25 -7.83 -7.02 0.61
N SER A 26 -6.90 -7.74 1.23
CA SER A 26 -6.17 -7.23 2.38
C SER A 26 -5.25 -6.06 1.99
N LEU A 27 -4.57 -6.13 0.85
CA LEU A 27 -3.80 -4.99 0.32
C LEU A 27 -4.68 -3.77 0.04
N VAL A 28 -5.86 -3.97 -0.55
CA VAL A 28 -6.87 -2.92 -0.74
C VAL A 28 -7.27 -2.31 0.60
N PHE A 29 -7.59 -3.15 1.58
CA PHE A 29 -7.99 -2.72 2.91
C PHE A 29 -6.90 -1.87 3.57
N PHE A 30 -5.64 -2.29 3.56
CA PHE A 30 -4.55 -1.52 4.15
C PHE A 30 -4.25 -0.23 3.40
N ALA A 31 -4.39 -0.21 2.06
CA ALA A 31 -4.28 1.04 1.29
C ALA A 31 -5.41 2.04 1.66
N LEU A 32 -6.64 1.55 1.86
CA LEU A 32 -7.76 2.40 2.29
C LEU A 32 -7.67 2.81 3.76
N LEU A 33 -7.10 1.95 4.62
CA LEU A 33 -6.80 2.29 6.00
C LEU A 33 -5.80 3.44 6.07
N ASP A 34 -4.83 3.45 5.15
CA ASP A 34 -3.88 4.55 5.01
C ASP A 34 -4.57 5.86 4.60
N VAL A 35 -5.43 5.81 3.59
CA VAL A 35 -6.27 6.96 3.17
C VAL A 35 -7.09 7.49 4.34
N ALA A 36 -7.73 6.61 5.11
CA ALA A 36 -8.52 7.00 6.27
C ALA A 36 -7.65 7.69 7.33
N ALA A 37 -6.45 7.17 7.62
CA ALA A 37 -5.53 7.77 8.58
C ALA A 37 -5.16 9.21 8.19
N HIS A 38 -4.98 9.47 6.89
CA HIS A 38 -4.71 10.82 6.38
C HIS A 38 -5.92 11.76 6.49
N LEU A 39 -7.14 11.27 6.19
CA LEU A 39 -8.36 12.06 6.29
C LEU A 39 -8.73 12.46 7.73
N PHE A 40 -8.34 11.64 8.72
CA PHE A 40 -8.60 11.91 10.13
C PHE A 40 -7.43 12.56 10.86
N ALA A 41 -6.34 12.88 10.15
CA ALA A 41 -5.24 13.64 10.71
C ALA A 41 -5.69 15.08 11.02
N SER A 42 -5.50 15.53 12.28
CA SER A 42 -5.97 16.84 12.74
C SER A 42 -5.37 18.01 11.92
N PRO A 43 -6.17 19.04 11.55
CA PRO A 43 -5.74 20.17 10.70
C PRO A 43 -4.73 21.13 11.35
N GLY A 44 -4.21 20.81 12.54
CA GLY A 44 -3.16 21.60 13.21
C GLY A 44 -1.76 21.49 12.57
N ALA A 45 -1.58 20.61 11.58
CA ALA A 45 -0.33 20.49 10.84
C ALA A 45 -0.23 21.59 9.76
N THR A 46 0.88 22.34 9.78
CA THR A 46 1.16 23.49 8.91
C THR A 46 0.76 23.31 7.43
N PRO A 47 0.30 24.36 6.72
CA PRO A 47 -0.33 24.27 5.40
C PRO A 47 0.51 23.65 4.28
N ILE A 48 1.82 23.55 4.43
CA ILE A 48 2.70 22.97 3.40
C ILE A 48 2.71 21.42 3.47
N VAL A 49 2.34 20.85 4.62
CA VAL A 49 2.20 19.41 4.84
C VAL A 49 0.94 18.88 4.17
N SER A 50 -0.07 19.74 3.98
CA SER A 50 -1.34 19.41 3.32
C SER A 50 -1.15 18.86 1.91
N TYR A 51 -0.32 19.48 1.09
CA TYR A 51 -0.10 19.02 -0.30
C TYR A 51 0.48 17.62 -0.39
N TRP A 52 1.38 17.27 0.52
CA TRP A 52 1.96 15.94 0.54
C TRP A 52 0.95 14.89 0.99
N ILE A 53 0.15 15.21 2.02
CA ILE A 53 -0.94 14.36 2.49
C ILE A 53 -1.97 14.09 1.37
N ASP A 54 -2.29 15.11 0.56
CA ASP A 54 -3.21 14.96 -0.58
C ASP A 54 -2.64 13.99 -1.64
N ILE A 55 -1.34 14.10 -1.93
CA ILE A 55 -0.63 13.20 -2.86
C ILE A 55 -0.61 11.76 -2.30
N GLU A 56 -0.31 11.58 -1.01
CA GLU A 56 -0.34 10.27 -0.35
C GLU A 56 -1.73 9.65 -0.45
N THR A 57 -2.76 10.41 -0.07
CA THR A 57 -4.17 9.99 -0.09
C THR A 57 -4.60 9.55 -1.50
N ALA A 58 -4.33 10.39 -2.51
CA ALA A 58 -4.68 10.07 -3.90
C ALA A 58 -3.92 8.83 -4.41
N THR A 59 -2.64 8.71 -4.07
CA THR A 59 -1.79 7.61 -4.52
C THR A 59 -2.20 6.29 -3.87
N TYR A 60 -2.49 6.27 -2.57
CA TYR A 60 -2.97 5.05 -1.91
C TYR A 60 -4.38 4.65 -2.35
N GLY A 61 -5.23 5.61 -2.72
CA GLY A 61 -6.48 5.33 -3.43
C GLY A 61 -6.23 4.61 -4.77
N LEU A 62 -5.26 5.07 -5.57
CA LEU A 62 -4.88 4.41 -6.82
C LEU A 62 -4.26 3.02 -6.59
N ILE A 63 -3.43 2.86 -5.56
CA ILE A 63 -2.85 1.57 -5.16
C ILE A 63 -3.94 0.56 -4.81
N ALA A 64 -4.98 0.99 -4.09
CA ALA A 64 -6.15 0.16 -3.80
C ALA A 64 -6.81 -0.34 -5.09
N ILE A 65 -7.02 0.54 -6.07
CA ILE A 65 -7.61 0.16 -7.37
C ILE A 65 -6.72 -0.87 -8.11
N VAL A 66 -5.40 -0.66 -8.13
CA VAL A 66 -4.43 -1.58 -8.76
C VAL A 66 -4.54 -2.98 -8.17
N TYR A 67 -4.60 -3.11 -6.84
CA TYR A 67 -4.72 -4.41 -6.19
C TYR A 67 -6.12 -5.02 -6.34
N LEU A 68 -7.18 -4.22 -6.23
CA LEU A 68 -8.57 -4.66 -6.39
C LEU A 68 -8.80 -5.28 -7.77
N LEU A 69 -8.36 -4.59 -8.82
CA LEU A 69 -8.47 -5.04 -10.20
C LEU A 69 -7.42 -6.11 -10.56
N GLY A 70 -6.48 -6.40 -9.67
CA GLY A 70 -5.43 -7.39 -9.90
C GLY A 70 -4.48 -7.02 -11.04
N LEU A 71 -4.16 -5.72 -11.20
CA LEU A 71 -3.35 -5.22 -12.31
C LEU A 71 -1.86 -5.47 -12.07
N ARG A 72 -1.45 -6.75 -12.17
CA ARG A 72 -0.11 -7.23 -11.82
C ARG A 72 1.02 -6.44 -12.48
N ARG A 73 0.86 -5.95 -13.72
CA ARG A 73 1.88 -5.13 -14.41
C ARG A 73 2.23 -3.87 -13.60
N PHE A 74 1.26 -3.34 -12.87
CA PHE A 74 1.38 -2.13 -12.07
C PHE A 74 1.63 -2.39 -10.59
N TYR A 75 2.04 -3.61 -10.18
CA TYR A 75 2.36 -3.86 -8.77
C TYR A 75 3.71 -3.25 -8.33
N GLY A 76 4.61 -2.96 -9.28
CA GLY A 76 5.90 -2.32 -8.99
C GLY A 76 5.77 -0.89 -8.44
N PRO A 77 5.06 0.02 -9.11
CA PRO A 77 4.90 1.40 -8.64
C PRO A 77 4.34 1.54 -7.21
N PRO A 78 3.27 0.82 -6.80
CA PRO A 78 2.81 0.79 -5.41
C PRO A 78 3.92 0.46 -4.40
N ILE A 79 4.71 -0.59 -4.67
CA ILE A 79 5.78 -1.04 -3.78
C ILE A 79 6.87 0.02 -3.66
N LEU A 80 7.28 0.63 -4.79
CA LEU A 80 8.29 1.68 -4.80
C LEU A 80 7.81 2.92 -4.06
N PHE A 81 6.56 3.33 -4.27
CA PHE A 81 5.97 4.48 -3.59
C PHE A 81 5.88 4.25 -2.08
N THR A 82 5.40 3.07 -1.67
CA THR A 82 5.34 2.71 -0.24
C THR A 82 6.73 2.64 0.40
N ALA A 83 7.73 2.07 -0.29
CA ALA A 83 9.11 2.05 0.19
C ALA A 83 9.68 3.47 0.33
N TYR A 84 9.41 4.34 -0.65
CA TYR A 84 9.82 5.72 -0.62
C TYR A 84 9.17 6.50 0.52
N ASN A 85 7.88 6.34 0.77
CA ASN A 85 7.20 6.97 1.91
C ASN A 85 7.76 6.49 3.24
N LEU A 86 8.03 5.19 3.37
CA LEU A 86 8.66 4.61 4.56
C LEU A 86 10.05 5.22 4.79
N PHE A 87 10.86 5.36 3.74
CA PHE A 87 12.17 6.00 3.80
C PHE A 87 12.06 7.48 4.21
N MET A 88 11.17 8.24 3.57
CA MET A 88 10.96 9.65 3.89
C MET A 88 10.44 9.85 5.32
N TYR A 89 9.60 8.93 5.80
CA TYR A 89 9.16 8.89 7.19
C TYR A 89 10.34 8.79 8.16
N PHE A 90 11.23 7.81 8.00
CA PHE A 90 12.41 7.69 8.86
C PHE A 90 13.39 8.85 8.71
N LEU A 91 13.62 9.31 7.47
CA LEU A 91 14.52 10.43 7.19
C LEU A 91 14.03 11.74 7.86
N SER A 92 12.72 11.97 7.90
CA SER A 92 12.11 13.13 8.55
C SER A 92 12.32 13.18 10.07
N GLY A 93 12.58 12.02 10.70
CA GLY A 93 12.94 11.95 12.12
C GLY A 93 14.38 12.40 12.39
N LEU A 94 15.25 12.40 11.37
CA LEU A 94 16.68 12.74 11.48
C LEU A 94 17.00 14.13 10.94
N THR A 95 16.35 14.54 9.85
CA THR A 95 16.63 15.81 9.16
C THR A 95 15.35 16.50 8.73
N ALA A 96 15.43 17.83 8.58
CA ALA A 96 14.41 18.57 7.85
C ALA A 96 14.35 18.09 6.40
N LEU A 97 13.16 18.06 5.82
CA LEU A 97 12.93 17.62 4.45
C LEU A 97 12.57 18.81 3.56
N PRO A 98 13.16 18.89 2.35
CA PRO A 98 12.89 19.97 1.42
C PRO A 98 11.45 19.93 0.90
N PHE A 99 11.04 20.96 0.16
CA PHE A 99 9.70 21.08 -0.45
C PHE A 99 8.55 21.13 0.56
N GLY A 100 8.87 21.46 1.82
CA GLY A 100 7.89 21.68 2.89
C GLY A 100 7.24 20.41 3.43
N ILE A 101 7.88 19.27 3.22
CA ILE A 101 7.54 17.99 3.86
C ILE A 101 7.84 18.04 5.37
N SER A 102 8.92 18.71 5.79
CA SER A 102 9.15 19.07 7.19
C SER A 102 10.21 20.17 7.32
N LYS A 103 9.87 21.29 7.97
CA LYS A 103 10.79 22.44 8.13
C LYS A 103 11.85 22.25 9.23
N ALA A 104 11.67 21.27 10.10
CA ALA A 104 12.61 20.89 11.15
C ALA A 104 12.66 19.36 11.24
N PRO A 105 13.74 18.76 11.79
CA PRO A 105 13.71 17.36 12.16
C PRO A 105 12.55 17.12 13.12
N LEU A 106 11.76 16.08 12.89
CA LEU A 106 10.66 15.70 13.79
C LEU A 106 11.19 14.90 15.00
N ALA A 107 12.31 15.36 15.56
CA ALA A 107 13.07 14.70 16.60
C ALA A 107 12.30 14.77 17.93
N GLY A 108 11.58 13.68 18.23
CA GLY A 108 10.79 13.52 19.45
C GLY A 108 9.57 12.67 19.15
N HIS A 109 9.60 11.38 19.52
CA HIS A 109 8.59 10.39 19.14
C HIS A 109 7.13 10.82 19.40
N ILE A 110 6.87 11.75 20.33
CA ILE A 110 5.54 12.27 20.66
C ILE A 110 5.08 13.40 19.72
N GLN A 111 5.96 14.34 19.35
CA GLN A 111 5.66 15.35 18.33
C GLN A 111 5.63 14.71 16.95
N PHE A 112 6.48 13.71 16.74
CA PHE A 112 6.40 12.80 15.62
C PHE A 112 5.08 12.05 15.65
N LEU A 113 4.58 11.49 16.77
CA LEU A 113 3.24 10.87 16.86
C LEU A 113 2.09 11.87 16.65
N ALA A 114 2.21 13.12 17.09
CA ALA A 114 1.21 14.19 16.91
C ALA A 114 1.12 14.69 15.47
N TYR A 115 2.27 14.93 14.84
CA TYR A 115 2.41 15.18 13.40
C TYR A 115 2.05 13.93 12.57
N SER A 116 2.39 12.77 13.10
CA SER A 116 2.09 11.44 12.56
C SER A 116 0.80 10.87 13.16
N PHE A 117 -0.14 11.66 13.68
CA PHE A 117 -1.44 11.08 14.02
C PHE A 117 -2.15 10.66 12.72
N GLY A 118 -1.74 11.24 11.57
CA GLY A 118 -1.97 10.69 10.23
C GLY A 118 -0.98 9.60 9.79
N ARG A 119 0.34 9.75 10.01
CA ARG A 119 1.38 8.85 9.45
C ARG A 119 1.86 7.67 10.31
N GLY A 120 1.67 7.73 11.61
CA GLY A 120 2.09 6.71 12.57
C GLY A 120 1.11 5.54 12.52
N PHE A 121 -0.17 5.87 12.32
CA PHE A 121 -1.17 4.89 11.88
C PHE A 121 -0.86 4.30 10.51
N SER A 122 -0.24 5.08 9.61
CA SER A 122 0.21 4.63 8.28
C SER A 122 1.42 3.70 8.28
N LEU A 123 2.24 3.68 9.32
CA LEU A 123 3.42 2.82 9.37
C LEU A 123 3.05 1.32 9.23
N VAL A 124 2.00 0.89 9.92
CA VAL A 124 1.52 -0.51 9.86
C VAL A 124 0.98 -0.86 8.46
N PRO A 125 0.05 -0.07 7.86
CA PRO A 125 -0.31 -0.17 6.46
C PRO A 125 0.85 -0.21 5.49
N TRP A 126 1.83 0.70 5.61
CA TRP A 126 2.97 0.75 4.71
C TRP A 126 3.85 -0.49 4.80
N LEU A 127 4.16 -0.96 6.01
CA LEU A 127 4.91 -2.21 6.19
C LEU A 127 4.16 -3.41 5.61
N TYR A 128 2.86 -3.49 5.84
CA TYR A 128 2.03 -4.56 5.28
C TYR A 128 1.99 -4.51 3.75
N LEU A 129 1.69 -3.36 3.17
CA LEU A 129 1.67 -3.12 1.72
C LEU A 129 3.01 -3.46 1.07
N LEU A 130 4.11 -3.08 1.71
CA LEU A 130 5.45 -3.36 1.21
C LEU A 130 5.73 -4.87 1.20
N ILE A 131 5.58 -5.54 2.35
CA ILE A 131 5.91 -6.96 2.50
C ILE A 131 4.99 -7.82 1.63
N VAL A 132 3.67 -7.63 1.76
CA VAL A 132 2.68 -8.43 1.03
C VAL A 132 2.66 -8.06 -0.44
N GLY A 133 2.88 -6.80 -0.80
CA GLY A 133 3.05 -6.37 -2.18
C GLY A 133 4.22 -7.08 -2.88
N ILE A 134 5.38 -7.16 -2.21
CA ILE A 134 6.55 -7.91 -2.72
C ILE A 134 6.22 -9.40 -2.89
N ILE A 135 5.52 -10.02 -1.92
CA ILE A 135 5.07 -11.42 -2.04
C ILE A 135 4.15 -11.59 -3.25
N MET A 136 3.23 -10.65 -3.44
CA MET A 136 2.25 -10.66 -4.54
C MET A 136 2.89 -10.49 -5.92
N LEU A 137 4.07 -9.87 -6.03
CA LEU A 137 4.82 -9.88 -7.28
C LEU A 137 5.11 -11.31 -7.78
N LYS A 138 5.40 -12.24 -6.87
CA LYS A 138 5.74 -13.62 -7.24
C LYS A 138 4.52 -14.55 -7.23
N ALA A 139 3.60 -14.33 -6.29
CA ALA A 139 2.49 -15.24 -6.05
C ALA A 139 1.31 -15.04 -7.02
N ASP A 140 1.08 -13.80 -7.44
CA ASP A 140 -0.07 -13.42 -8.24
C ASP A 140 0.27 -13.31 -9.74
N LYS A 141 -0.52 -14.02 -10.57
CA LYS A 141 -0.41 -13.97 -12.03
C LYS A 141 -1.17 -12.78 -12.66
N GLY A 142 -1.93 -12.04 -11.87
CA GLY A 142 -2.80 -10.95 -12.32
C GLY A 142 -4.19 -11.42 -12.72
N SER A 143 -5.10 -10.45 -12.93
CA SER A 143 -6.42 -10.68 -13.51
C SER A 143 -6.38 -10.76 -15.04
N GLN A 144 -7.44 -11.29 -15.65
CA GLN A 144 -7.64 -11.28 -17.12
C GLN A 144 -7.62 -9.87 -17.72
N LEU A 145 -7.90 -8.85 -16.91
CA LEU A 145 -7.81 -7.44 -17.30
C LEU A 145 -6.39 -7.04 -17.74
N ASN A 146 -5.34 -7.68 -17.18
CA ASN A 146 -3.97 -7.43 -17.62
C ASN A 146 -3.73 -7.85 -19.07
N ASP A 147 -4.42 -8.89 -19.56
CA ASP A 147 -4.24 -9.37 -20.92
C ASP A 147 -5.00 -8.48 -21.91
N LEU A 148 -6.10 -7.86 -21.48
CA LEU A 148 -6.80 -6.82 -22.25
C LEU A 148 -5.94 -5.56 -22.42
N LEU A 149 -5.29 -5.12 -21.34
CA LEU A 149 -4.37 -3.96 -21.34
C LEU A 149 -3.04 -4.20 -22.11
N LYS A 150 -2.76 -5.43 -22.54
CA LYS A 150 -1.59 -5.73 -23.41
C LYS A 150 -1.90 -5.58 -24.90
N LYS A 151 -3.19 -5.65 -25.27
CA LYS A 151 -3.65 -5.64 -26.67
C LYS A 151 -4.05 -4.25 -27.16
N SER A 152 -4.16 -3.27 -26.27
CA SER A 152 -4.27 -1.84 -26.57
C SER A 152 -2.89 -1.22 -26.70
#